data_AF-A0A2M7A683-F1
#
_entry.id   AF-A0A2M7A683-F1
#
_cell.length_a   1.000
_cell.length_b   1.000
_cell.length_c   1.000
_cell.angle_alpha   90.00
_cell.angle_beta   90.00
_cell.angle_gamma   90.00
#
_symmetry.space_group_name_H-M   'P 1'
#
loop_
_entity.id
_entity.type
_entity.pdbx_description
1 polymer ?
#
loop_
_entity_poly.entity_id
_entity_poly.type
_entity_poly.pdbx_seq_one_letter_code
_entity_poly.pdbx_strand_id
1 'polypeptide(L)' 'MLRLYESSGRKISARIALGWEPSEVFECNLLEEDRCPVSIQGNEINAAFGAYEIKSYYLRK' A
#
# COMPACT_ATOMS: atom_id res chain seq x y z
N MET A 1 9.44 2.26 3.70
CA MET A 1 8.20 1.67 4.27
C MET A 1 7.11 2.73 4.21
N LEU A 2 5.90 2.35 3.79
CA LEU A 2 4.72 3.21 3.75
C LEU A 2 3.59 2.52 4.50
N ARG A 3 3.00 3.17 5.50
CA ARG A 3 1.84 2.66 6.25
C ARG A 3 0.69 3.64 6.14
N LEU A 4 -0.47 3.11 5.78
CA LEU A 4 -1.68 3.87 5.52
C LEU A 4 -2.83 3.24 6.32
N TYR A 5 -3.76 4.07 6.75
CA TYR A 5 -4.95 3.60 7.44
C TYR A 5 -6.19 4.36 6.97
N GLU A 6 -7.31 3.66 6.93
CA GLU A 6 -8.61 4.26 6.73
C GLU A 6 -9.11 4.84 8.05
N SER A 7 -9.50 6.12 8.07
CA SER A 7 -9.78 6.84 9.33
C SER A 7 -11.26 7.14 9.56
N SER A 8 -12.12 6.89 8.58
CA SER A 8 -13.54 7.30 8.58
C SER A 8 -14.52 6.14 8.79
N GLY A 9 -14.02 4.92 8.99
CA GLY A 9 -14.83 3.72 9.20
C GLY A 9 -15.56 3.25 7.94
N ARG A 10 -15.04 3.57 6.75
CA ARG A 10 -15.68 3.26 5.45
C ARG A 10 -14.81 2.33 4.62
N LYS A 11 -15.44 1.59 3.71
CA LYS A 11 -14.70 0.92 2.63
C LYS A 11 -14.33 1.94 1.57
N ILE A 12 -13.06 2.09 1.26
CA ILE A 12 -12.57 3.07 0.28
C ILE A 12 -11.53 2.46 -0.65
N SER A 13 -11.44 2.98 -1.87
CA SER A 13 -10.31 2.74 -2.76
C SER A 13 -9.50 4.02 -2.87
N ALA A 14 -8.19 3.92 -2.67
CA ALA A 14 -7.26 5.03 -2.76
C ALA A 14 -6.18 4.75 -3.82
N ARG A 15 -5.77 5.81 -4.51
CA ARG A 15 -4.64 5.81 -5.45
C ARG A 15 -3.51 6.61 -4.81
N ILE A 16 -2.39 5.96 -4.54
CA ILE A 16 -1.21 6.57 -3.95
C ILE A 16 -0.19 6.80 -5.07
N ALA A 17 0.05 8.06 -5.41
CA ALA A 17 1.08 8.43 -6.39
C ALA A 17 2.40 8.71 -5.66
N LEU A 18 3.47 8.02 -6.06
CA LEU A 18 4.81 8.20 -5.53
C LEU A 18 5.59 9.22 -6.37
N GLY A 19 6.53 9.94 -5.76
CA GLY A 19 7.38 10.89 -6.50
C GLY A 19 8.44 10.24 -7.40
N TRP A 20 8.47 8.91 -7.47
CA TRP A 20 9.43 8.09 -8.20
C TRP A 20 8.78 6.75 -8.57
N GLU A 21 9.33 6.06 -9.57
CA GLU A 21 8.82 4.76 -10.03
C GLU A 21 9.53 3.62 -9.28
N PRO A 22 8.81 2.83 -8.44
CA PRO A 22 9.42 1.72 -7.73
C PRO A 22 9.64 0.50 -8.60
N SER A 23 10.75 -0.19 -8.36
CA SER A 23 11.07 -1.46 -9.03
C SER A 23 10.22 -2.61 -8.51
N GLU A 24 9.95 -2.62 -7.20
CA GLU A 24 9.13 -3.61 -6.53
C GLU A 24 8.30 -2.98 -5.39
N VAL A 25 7.06 -3.44 -5.24
CA VAL A 25 6.19 -3.09 -4.11
C VAL A 25 5.60 -4.36 -3.52
N PHE A 26 5.66 -4.48 -2.20
CA PHE A 26 5.08 -5.59 -1.45
C PHE A 26 4.12 -5.07 -0.38
N GLU A 27 2.94 -5.68 -0.26
CA GLU A 27 2.11 -5.56 0.93
C GLU A 27 2.64 -6.51 2.00
N CYS A 28 2.72 -6.05 3.24
CA CYS A 28 3.23 -6.82 4.36
C CYS A 28 2.36 -6.65 5.60
N ASN A 29 2.57 -7.52 6.58
CA ASN A 29 1.91 -7.42 7.87
C ASN A 29 2.52 -6.28 8.73
N LEU A 30 2.00 -6.07 9.95
CA LEU A 30 2.48 -5.00 10.84
C LEU A 30 3.94 -5.14 11.28
N LEU A 31 4.49 -6.36 11.24
CA LEU A 31 5.88 -6.69 11.56
C LEU A 31 6.79 -6.64 10.32
N GLU A 32 6.28 -6.20 9.17
CA GLU A 32 6.99 -6.15 7.88
C GLU A 32 7.37 -7.52 7.30
N GLU A 33 6.75 -8.57 7.83
CA GLU A 33 6.84 -9.95 7.37
C GLU A 33 5.78 -10.22 6.29
N ASP A 34 5.84 -11.38 5.65
CA ASP A 34 4.87 -11.85 4.63
C ASP A 34 4.70 -10.90 3.44
N ARG A 35 5.81 -10.60 2.76
CA ARG A 35 5.87 -9.71 1.60
C ARG A 35 5.13 -10.31 0.40
N CYS A 36 3.87 -9.92 0.24
CA CYS A 36 3.05 -10.25 -0.91
C CYS A 36 3.26 -9.19 -2.02
N PRO A 37 3.77 -9.55 -3.21
CA PRO A 37 3.98 -8.58 -4.27
C PRO A 37 2.67 -7.95 -4.72
N VAL A 38 2.70 -6.64 -4.97
CA VAL A 38 1.54 -5.84 -5.38
C VAL A 38 1.78 -5.35 -6.80
N SER A 39 0.76 -5.47 -7.65
CA SER A 39 0.81 -4.90 -8.99
C SER A 39 0.74 -3.37 -8.90
N ILE A 40 1.72 -2.71 -9.51
CA ILE A 40 1.81 -1.25 -9.63
C ILE A 40 1.63 -0.84 -11.08
N GLN A 41 1.14 0.39 -11.30
CA GLN A 41 1.04 1.00 -12.62
C GLN A 41 1.94 2.22 -12.63
N GLY A 42 3.15 2.09 -13.18
CA GLY A 42 4.18 3.12 -13.09
C GLY A 42 4.53 3.43 -11.63
N ASN A 43 4.32 4.68 -11.21
CA ASN A 43 4.60 5.16 -9.85
C ASN A 43 3.39 5.08 -8.89
N GLU A 44 2.39 4.28 -9.20
CA GLU A 44 1.11 4.31 -8.48
C GLU A 44 0.71 2.96 -7.89
N ILE A 45 0.22 3.05 -6.65
CA ILE A 45 -0.33 1.93 -5.89
C ILE A 45 -1.83 2.14 -5.76
N ASN A 46 -2.61 1.16 -6.22
CA ASN A 46 -4.05 1.12 -5.98
C ASN A 46 -4.31 0.26 -4.73
N ALA A 47 -4.87 0.88 -3.69
CA ALA A 47 -5.10 0.25 -2.41
C ALA A 47 -6.60 0.30 -2.07
N ALA A 48 -7.21 -0.86 -1.84
CA ALA A 48 -8.58 -0.97 -1.34
C ALA A 48 -8.54 -1.20 0.17
N PHE A 49 -9.19 -0.34 0.95
CA PHE A 49 -9.26 -0.43 2.40
C PHE A 49 -10.67 -0.83 2.84
N GLY A 50 -10.75 -1.74 3.81
CA GLY A 50 -11.87 -1.93 4.69
C GLY A 50 -12.01 -0.81 5.72
N ALA A 51 -13.11 -0.83 6.47
CA ALA A 51 -13.34 0.13 7.55
C ALA A 51 -12.24 0.00 8.62
N TYR A 52 -11.55 1.10 8.91
CA TYR A 52 -10.41 1.17 9.83
C TYR A 52 -9.25 0.23 9.50
N GLU A 53 -9.16 -0.25 8.26
CA GLU A 53 -8.07 -1.13 7.85
C GLU A 53 -6.74 -0.38 7.78
N ILE A 54 -5.68 -1.04 8.22
CA ILE A 54 -4.30 -0.58 8.08
C ILE A 54 -3.64 -1.43 7.00
N LYS A 55 -3.02 -0.78 6.01
CA LYS A 55 -2.18 -1.44 5.01
C LYS A 55 -0.75 -0.95 5.11
N SER A 56 0.19 -1.88 4.91
CA SER A 56 1.62 -1.65 5.01
C SER A 56 2.29 -2.06 3.71
N TYR A 57 3.09 -1.17 3.12
CA TYR A 57 3.78 -1.37 1.86
C TYR A 57 5.29 -1.18 2.00
N TYR A 58 6.03 -2.19 1.60
CA TYR A 58 7.48 -2.14 1.44
C TYR A 58 7.83 -1.79 -0.01
N LEU A 59 8.51 -0.67 -0.21
CA LEU A 59 8.86 -0.11 -1.53
C LEU A 59 10.35 -0.28 -1.78
N ARG A 60 10.72 -0.77 -2.97
CA ARG A 60 12.11 -0.81 -3.45
C ARG A 60 12.28 0.06 -4.68
N LYS A 61 13.48 0.63 -4.80
CA LYS A 61 13.93 1.42 -5.94
C LYS A 61 14.65 0.55 -6.96
#